data_AF-A0A9Q1IVL9-F1
#
_entry.id   AF-A0A9Q1IVL9-F1
#
_cell.length_a   1.000
_cell.length_b   1.000
_cell.length_c   1.000
_cell.angle_alpha   90.00
_cell.angle_beta   90.00
_cell.angle_gamma   90.00
#
_symmetry.space_group_name_H-M   'P 1'
#
loop_
_entity.id
_entity.type
_entity.pdbx_description
1 polymer ?
#
loop_
_entity_poly.entity_id
_entity_poly.type
_entity_poly.pdbx_seq_one_letter_code
_entity_poly.pdbx_strand_id
1 'polypeptide(L)'
;QDRLRLTRLKTELSDSVQRYGDLQKKIADRSRALLPPAQKDRKQSPQTPFAELCDEEPVFGGAESVEGGGHAFLAEISEEDVEALRQREEALLQIERDMLDVSQIMKDLASMVHEQGDAIDSIEDYIQTTSSNVETANQELAKASHHQRQLRKRKCYLLIAGAVVLTFLVIIIAVSARK
;
A
#
# COMPACT_ATOMS: atom_id res chain seq x y z
N GLN A 1 -6.94 -5.62 -17.31
CA GLN A 1 -7.51 -4.42 -16.66
C GLN A 1 -7.73 -4.62 -15.15
N ASP A 2 -8.20 -5.80 -14.71
CA ASP A 2 -8.50 -6.05 -13.28
C ASP A 2 -7.28 -6.10 -12.35
N ARG A 3 -6.13 -6.59 -12.84
CA ARG A 3 -4.87 -6.60 -12.07
C ARG A 3 -4.40 -5.18 -11.70
N LEU A 4 -4.46 -4.23 -12.63
CA LEU A 4 -4.13 -2.81 -12.39
C LEU A 4 -5.03 -2.17 -11.33
N ARG A 5 -6.34 -2.48 -11.36
CA ARG A 5 -7.29 -2.01 -10.34
C ARG A 5 -6.96 -2.60 -8.97
N LEU A 6 -6.60 -3.88 -8.92
CA LEU A 6 -6.27 -4.58 -7.68
C LEU A 6 -4.97 -4.05 -7.05
N THR A 7 -3.93 -3.81 -7.87
CA THR A 7 -2.68 -3.19 -7.39
C THR A 7 -2.93 -1.79 -6.86
N ARG A 8 -3.67 -0.96 -7.59
CA ARG A 8 -4.01 0.40 -7.14
C ARG A 8 -4.79 0.39 -5.82
N LEU A 9 -5.82 -0.46 -5.73
CA LEU A 9 -6.66 -0.57 -4.54
C LEU A 9 -5.87 -1.05 -3.33
N LYS A 10 -4.89 -1.92 -3.53
CA LYS A 10 -3.99 -2.38 -2.49
C LYS A 10 -3.01 -1.30 -2.01
N THR A 11 -2.46 -0.51 -2.92
CA THR A 11 -1.61 0.63 -2.55
C THR A 11 -2.42 1.68 -1.78
N GLU A 12 -3.63 1.99 -2.24
CA GLU A 12 -4.55 2.90 -1.54
C GLU A 12 -4.95 2.36 -0.16
N LEU A 13 -5.23 1.05 -0.06
CA LEU A 13 -5.50 0.40 1.23
C LEU A 13 -4.30 0.45 2.16
N SER A 14 -3.09 0.18 1.66
CA SER A 14 -1.85 0.24 2.45
C SER A 14 -1.59 1.65 3.01
N ASP A 15 -1.75 2.70 2.19
CA ASP A 15 -1.61 4.09 2.66
C ASP A 15 -2.67 4.44 3.72
N SER A 16 -3.93 4.02 3.52
CA SER A 16 -5.01 4.24 4.48
C SER A 16 -4.74 3.55 5.83
N VAL A 17 -4.31 2.28 5.82
CA VAL A 17 -3.99 1.51 7.02
C VAL A 17 -2.77 2.09 7.74
N GLN A 18 -1.77 2.61 7.01
CA GLN A 18 -0.58 3.25 7.60
C GLN A 18 -0.98 4.49 8.40
N ARG A 19 -1.79 5.36 7.77
CA ARG A 19 -2.29 6.58 8.41
C ARG A 19 -3.12 6.28 9.65
N TYR A 20 -3.94 5.22 9.59
CA TYR A 20 -4.72 4.78 10.74
C TYR A 20 -3.82 4.29 11.89
N GLY A 21 -2.79 3.50 11.60
CA GLY A 21 -1.81 3.06 12.60
C GLY A 21 -1.04 4.22 13.24
N ASP A 22 -0.61 5.19 12.43
CA ASP A 22 0.05 6.41 12.93
C ASP A 22 -0.89 7.24 13.82
N LEU A 23 -2.16 7.33 13.45
CA LEU A 23 -3.18 8.01 14.24
C LEU A 23 -3.44 7.30 15.57
N GLN A 24 -3.58 5.97 15.56
CA GLN A 24 -3.72 5.18 16.78
C GLN A 24 -2.51 5.34 17.70
N LYS A 25 -1.29 5.30 17.16
CA LYS A 25 -0.06 5.56 17.94
C LYS A 25 -0.10 6.93 18.60
N LYS A 26 -0.48 7.96 17.84
CA LYS A 26 -0.61 9.33 18.36
C LYS A 26 -1.69 9.44 19.44
N ILE A 27 -2.81 8.72 19.30
CA ILE A 27 -3.88 8.67 20.31
C ILE A 27 -3.38 7.94 21.56
N ALA A 28 -2.70 6.81 21.42
CA ALA A 28 -2.10 6.04 22.51
C ALA A 28 -1.05 6.84 23.30
N ASP A 29 -0.19 7.58 22.60
CA ASP A 29 0.81 8.46 23.23
C ASP A 29 0.13 9.59 24.01
N ARG A 30 -0.93 10.18 23.43
CA ARG A 30 -1.69 11.25 24.08
C ARG A 30 -2.48 10.75 25.27
N SER A 31 -3.11 9.59 25.20
CA SER A 31 -3.82 9.00 26.33
C SER A 31 -2.86 8.62 27.44
N ARG A 32 -1.71 7.99 27.11
CA ARG A 32 -0.65 7.67 28.08
C ARG A 32 -0.06 8.92 28.75
N ALA A 33 0.11 10.03 28.03
CA ALA A 33 0.62 11.28 28.60
C ALA A 33 -0.36 11.97 29.56
N LEU A 34 -1.65 11.67 29.46
CA LEU A 34 -2.71 12.23 30.31
C LEU A 34 -3.01 11.35 31.54
N LEU A 35 -2.49 10.12 31.60
CA LEU A 35 -2.47 9.38 32.85
C LEU A 35 -1.39 10.00 33.75
N PRO A 36 -1.71 10.36 35.01
CA PRO A 36 -0.68 10.53 36.03
C PRO A 36 0.20 9.28 36.01
N PRO A 37 1.51 9.37 36.27
CA PRO A 37 2.32 8.18 36.50
C PRO A 37 1.71 7.45 37.69
N ALA A 38 0.82 6.49 37.42
CA ALA A 38 0.22 5.62 38.39
C ALA A 38 1.37 4.76 38.91
N GLN A 39 2.01 5.29 39.94
CA GLN A 39 2.75 4.60 40.97
C GLN A 39 3.42 3.31 40.48
N LYS A 40 4.55 3.50 39.79
CA LYS A 40 5.53 2.42 39.55
C LYS A 40 6.24 1.98 40.86
N ASP A 41 5.77 2.47 42.02
CA ASP A 41 6.09 2.01 43.37
C ASP A 41 4.89 1.26 43.98
N ARG A 42 4.46 0.18 43.33
CA ARG A 42 3.89 -0.96 44.05
C ARG A 42 4.93 -2.06 44.05
N LYS A 43 5.98 -1.84 44.83
CA LYS A 43 6.82 -2.93 45.32
C LYS A 43 5.87 -3.99 45.90
N GLN A 44 5.82 -5.13 45.24
CA GLN A 44 5.80 -6.45 45.84
C GLN A 44 5.07 -6.55 47.19
N SER A 45 3.83 -6.99 47.16
CA SER A 45 3.33 -7.89 48.20
C SER A 45 2.51 -8.97 47.49
N PRO A 46 2.84 -10.24 47.78
CA PRO A 46 1.95 -10.94 48.69
C PRO A 46 2.71 -11.91 49.60
N GLN A 47 2.86 -11.60 50.88
CA GLN A 47 3.04 -12.65 51.91
C GLN A 47 2.45 -12.23 53.26
N THR A 48 1.39 -12.93 53.65
CA THR A 48 1.21 -13.57 54.97
C THR A 48 0.37 -14.82 54.68
N PRO A 49 0.51 -15.99 55.34
CA PRO A 49 0.67 -16.11 56.80
C PRO A 49 1.43 -17.36 57.33
N PHE A 50 2.43 -17.21 58.22
CA PHE A 50 2.71 -18.09 59.38
C PHE A 50 4.02 -17.68 60.08
N ALA A 51 4.13 -18.06 61.35
CA ALA A 51 5.30 -18.05 62.25
C ALA A 51 5.44 -16.84 63.19
N GLU A 52 4.81 -17.04 64.36
CA GLU A 52 5.40 -16.93 65.70
C GLU A 52 5.82 -15.57 66.26
N LEU A 53 5.05 -15.21 67.29
CA LEU A 53 5.44 -14.51 68.51
C LEU A 53 6.95 -14.56 68.82
N CYS A 54 7.53 -13.39 69.07
CA CYS A 54 8.52 -13.20 70.12
C CYS A 54 8.38 -11.79 70.70
N ASP A 55 7.92 -11.82 71.93
CA ASP A 55 7.86 -10.89 73.04
C ASP A 55 8.92 -9.76 73.16
N GLU A 56 8.52 -8.73 73.92
CA GLU A 56 9.31 -7.75 74.72
C GLU A 56 9.70 -6.38 74.10
N GLU A 57 8.87 -5.36 74.42
CA GLU A 57 9.27 -3.97 74.77
C GLU A 57 10.14 -3.98 76.07
N PRO A 58 10.80 -2.89 76.54
CA PRO A 58 10.73 -1.47 76.14
C PRO A 58 12.09 -0.73 76.06
N VAL A 59 12.22 0.37 75.28
CA VAL A 59 13.24 1.40 75.59
C VAL A 59 12.74 2.83 75.28
N PHE A 60 12.64 3.58 76.36
CA PHE A 60 12.24 4.97 76.52
C PHE A 60 13.38 5.96 76.15
N GLY A 61 13.03 7.08 75.49
CA GLY A 61 13.69 8.38 75.70
C GLY A 61 14.30 9.10 74.49
N GLY A 62 13.76 10.29 74.16
CA GLY A 62 14.53 11.36 73.49
C GLY A 62 13.74 12.34 72.59
N ALA A 63 13.41 13.52 73.16
CA ALA A 63 13.37 14.87 72.56
C ALA A 63 12.70 15.08 71.17
N GLU A 64 11.52 15.71 71.12
CA GLU A 64 11.26 17.16 70.96
C GLU A 64 11.17 17.66 69.50
N SER A 65 10.00 18.25 69.21
CA SER A 65 9.71 19.33 68.25
C SER A 65 9.86 19.07 66.74
N VAL A 66 8.78 19.29 65.99
CA VAL A 66 8.51 20.52 65.20
C VAL A 66 7.25 20.29 64.37
N GLU A 67 6.44 21.34 64.30
CA GLU A 67 5.23 21.46 63.49
C GLU A 67 5.37 20.96 62.05
N GLY A 68 4.29 20.39 61.54
CA GLY A 68 4.18 20.10 60.12
C GLY A 68 2.73 19.76 59.79
N GLY A 69 1.91 20.80 59.59
CA GLY A 69 0.61 20.65 58.95
C GLY A 69 0.77 19.91 57.63
N GLY A 70 0.43 18.63 57.63
CA GLY A 70 0.57 17.76 56.46
C GLY A 70 -0.41 16.59 56.43
N HIS A 71 -1.45 16.62 57.28
CA HIS A 71 -2.38 15.49 57.44
C HIS A 71 -3.78 15.74 56.85
N ALA A 72 -3.94 16.71 55.95
CA ALA A 72 -5.24 17.04 55.36
C ALA A 72 -5.21 17.30 53.83
N PHE A 73 -4.25 16.71 53.10
CA PHE A 73 -4.24 16.76 51.62
C PHE A 73 -4.15 15.37 50.96
N LEU A 74 -4.25 14.28 51.71
CA LEU A 74 -3.89 12.94 51.22
C LEU A 74 -5.02 11.94 50.97
N ALA A 75 -6.30 12.33 50.94
CA ALA A 75 -7.34 11.36 50.58
C ALA A 75 -8.64 12.00 50.09
N GLU A 76 -8.61 12.68 48.95
CA GLU A 76 -9.81 12.79 48.13
C GLU A 76 -9.43 12.49 46.67
N ILE A 77 -9.02 11.24 46.45
CA ILE A 77 -9.29 10.62 45.15
C ILE A 77 -10.77 10.25 45.25
N SER A 78 -11.63 10.98 44.55
CA SER A 78 -13.05 10.67 44.50
C SER A 78 -13.22 9.25 43.94
N GLU A 79 -14.20 8.45 44.41
CA GLU A 79 -14.52 7.17 43.77
C GLU A 79 -14.78 7.36 42.25
N GLU A 80 -15.28 8.54 41.87
CA GLU A 80 -15.47 8.99 40.50
C GLU A 80 -14.17 9.06 39.69
N ASP A 81 -13.03 9.39 40.31
CA ASP A 81 -11.71 9.42 39.66
C ASP A 81 -11.16 8.01 39.41
N VAL A 82 -11.45 7.06 40.31
CA VAL A 82 -11.04 5.64 40.16
C VAL A 82 -11.80 4.97 39.02
N GLU A 83 -13.10 5.25 38.91
CA GLU A 83 -13.92 4.77 37.80
C GLU A 83 -13.47 5.38 36.47
N ALA A 84 -13.15 6.68 36.45
CA ALA A 84 -12.61 7.35 35.26
C ALA A 84 -11.24 6.79 34.84
N LEU A 85 -10.38 6.41 35.79
CA LEU A 85 -9.10 5.77 35.51
C LEU A 85 -9.28 4.36 34.93
N ARG A 86 -10.19 3.54 35.48
CA ARG A 86 -10.53 2.21 34.93
C ARG A 86 -11.03 2.30 33.50
N GLN A 87 -11.98 3.18 33.23
CA GLN A 87 -12.53 3.36 31.88
C GLN A 87 -11.46 3.78 30.87
N ARG A 88 -10.49 4.60 31.29
CA ARG A 88 -9.36 5.01 30.44
C ARG A 88 -8.34 3.89 30.22
N GLU A 89 -8.08 3.04 31.22
CA GLU A 89 -7.23 1.86 31.09
C GLU A 89 -7.84 0.84 30.11
N GLU A 90 -9.15 0.61 30.20
CA GLU A 90 -9.88 -0.25 29.26
C GLU A 90 -9.82 0.29 27.82
N ALA A 91 -9.94 1.61 27.64
CA ALA A 91 -9.77 2.25 26.33
C ALA A 91 -8.34 2.11 25.78
N LEU A 92 -7.33 2.18 26.64
CA LEU A 92 -5.93 1.95 26.25
C LEU A 92 -5.68 0.51 25.80
N LEU A 93 -6.20 -0.47 26.55
CA LEU A 93 -6.13 -1.89 26.18
C LEU A 93 -6.85 -2.19 24.86
N GLN A 94 -7.94 -1.47 24.57
CA GLN A 94 -8.60 -1.55 23.29
C GLN A 94 -7.72 -1.02 22.16
N ILE A 95 -7.11 0.16 22.31
CA ILE A 95 -6.19 0.72 21.32
C ILE A 95 -4.99 -0.20 21.08
N GLU A 96 -4.45 -0.83 22.12
CA GLU A 96 -3.35 -1.79 22.00
C GLU A 96 -3.73 -3.01 21.15
N ARG A 97 -4.92 -3.57 21.37
CA ARG A 97 -5.46 -4.67 20.54
C ARG A 97 -5.62 -4.23 19.09
N ASP A 98 -6.21 -3.05 18.86
CA ASP A 98 -6.41 -2.56 17.51
C ASP A 98 -5.08 -2.27 16.78
N MET A 99 -4.03 -1.86 17.50
CA MET A 99 -2.68 -1.70 16.93
C MET A 99 -2.05 -3.03 16.51
N LEU A 100 -2.31 -4.12 17.24
CA LEU A 100 -1.85 -5.46 16.86
C LEU A 100 -2.56 -5.94 15.58
N ASP A 101 -3.86 -5.69 15.46
CA ASP A 101 -4.63 -6.01 14.25
C ASP A 101 -4.13 -5.24 13.03
N VAL A 102 -3.86 -3.93 13.18
CA VAL A 102 -3.26 -3.10 12.12
C VAL A 102 -1.88 -3.64 11.71
N SER A 103 -1.06 -4.06 12.68
CA SER A 103 0.23 -4.68 12.39
C SER A 103 0.10 -5.98 11.61
N GLN A 104 -0.94 -6.78 11.88
CA GLN A 104 -1.21 -8.00 11.12
C GLN A 104 -1.64 -7.69 9.69
N ILE A 105 -2.58 -6.75 9.52
CA ILE A 105 -3.02 -6.28 8.19
C ILE A 105 -1.82 -5.77 7.38
N MET A 106 -0.90 -5.04 8.01
CA MET A 106 0.33 -4.56 7.36
C MET A 106 1.26 -5.67 6.90
N LYS A 107 1.43 -6.74 7.69
CA LYS A 107 2.24 -7.90 7.30
C LYS A 107 1.61 -8.65 6.13
N ASP A 108 0.29 -8.82 6.15
CA ASP A 108 -0.45 -9.48 5.07
C ASP A 108 -0.43 -8.65 3.78
N LEU A 109 -0.52 -7.32 3.89
CA LEU A 109 -0.37 -6.42 2.74
C LEU A 109 1.06 -6.45 2.19
N ALA A 110 2.08 -6.45 3.05
CA ALA A 110 3.48 -6.51 2.64
C ALA A 110 3.80 -7.80 1.86
N SER A 111 3.32 -8.96 2.33
CA SER A 111 3.51 -10.23 1.62
C SER A 111 2.82 -10.21 0.26
N MET A 112 1.59 -9.70 0.23
CA MET A 112 0.81 -9.66 -1.00
C MET A 112 1.45 -8.66 -1.99
N VAL A 113 1.97 -7.50 -1.54
CA VAL A 113 2.64 -6.50 -2.42
C VAL A 113 3.92 -7.09 -3.00
N HIS A 114 4.70 -7.83 -2.21
CA HIS A 114 5.94 -8.45 -2.67
C HIS A 114 5.70 -9.46 -3.81
N GLU A 115 4.61 -10.23 -3.75
CA GLU A 115 4.17 -11.11 -4.86
C GLU A 115 3.78 -10.35 -6.15
N GLN A 116 3.59 -9.03 -6.11
CA GLN A 116 3.27 -8.20 -7.29
C GLN A 116 4.50 -7.49 -7.90
N GLY A 117 5.70 -7.63 -7.31
CA GLY A 117 6.93 -7.00 -7.79
C GLY A 117 7.36 -7.43 -9.19
N ASP A 118 7.13 -8.71 -9.56
CA ASP A 118 7.52 -9.25 -10.87
C ASP A 118 6.64 -8.79 -12.04
N ALA A 119 5.47 -8.17 -11.78
CA ALA A 119 4.52 -7.79 -12.83
C ALA A 119 4.67 -6.33 -13.31
N ILE A 120 5.46 -5.49 -12.63
CA ILE A 120 5.68 -4.09 -13.04
C ILE A 120 6.60 -4.02 -14.26
N ASP A 121 7.58 -4.92 -14.39
CA ASP A 121 8.44 -5.06 -15.58
C ASP A 121 7.62 -5.31 -16.86
N SER A 122 6.45 -5.95 -16.73
CA SER A 122 5.59 -6.20 -17.88
C SER A 122 4.97 -4.93 -18.46
N ILE A 123 4.78 -3.85 -17.70
CA ILE A 123 4.18 -2.60 -18.23
C ILE A 123 5.19 -1.82 -19.09
N GLU A 124 6.45 -1.74 -18.64
CA GLU A 124 7.54 -1.20 -19.45
C GLU A 124 7.69 -2.03 -20.74
N ASP A 125 7.61 -3.36 -20.62
CA ASP A 125 7.67 -4.27 -21.77
C ASP A 125 6.46 -4.11 -22.72
N TYR A 126 5.24 -3.90 -22.20
CA TYR A 126 4.04 -3.64 -23.01
C TYR A 126 4.07 -2.27 -23.70
N ILE A 127 4.61 -1.23 -23.06
CA ILE A 127 4.80 0.09 -23.68
C ILE A 127 5.88 0.01 -24.77
N GLN A 128 6.99 -0.68 -24.48
CA GLN A 128 8.08 -0.90 -25.42
C GLN A 128 7.61 -1.70 -26.65
N THR A 129 6.90 -2.82 -26.44
CA THR A 129 6.34 -3.62 -27.54
C THR A 129 5.26 -2.88 -28.32
N THR A 130 4.42 -2.05 -27.69
CA THR A 130 3.43 -1.24 -28.40
C THR A 130 4.11 -0.19 -29.29
N SER A 131 5.16 0.49 -28.80
CA SER A 131 5.91 1.45 -29.62
C SER A 131 6.60 0.78 -30.81
N SER A 132 7.22 -0.39 -30.59
CA SER A 132 7.89 -1.18 -31.62
C SER A 132 6.92 -1.71 -32.68
N ASN A 133 5.73 -2.15 -32.27
CA ASN A 133 4.69 -2.60 -33.20
C ASN A 133 4.15 -1.46 -34.07
N VAL A 134 4.00 -0.25 -33.54
CA VAL A 134 3.54 0.92 -34.32
C VAL A 134 4.60 1.35 -35.33
N GLU A 135 5.89 1.35 -34.95
CA GLU A 135 7.02 1.61 -35.85
C GLU A 135 7.04 0.59 -37.00
N THR A 136 6.93 -0.70 -36.66
CA THR A 136 6.92 -1.80 -37.64
C THR A 136 5.70 -1.72 -38.57
N ALA A 137 4.51 -1.44 -38.03
CA ALA A 137 3.29 -1.27 -38.81
C ALA A 137 3.40 -0.07 -39.78
N ASN A 138 4.00 1.04 -39.36
CA ASN A 138 4.27 2.17 -40.24
C ASN A 138 5.24 1.81 -41.36
N GLN A 139 6.29 1.05 -41.07
CA GLN A 139 7.21 0.56 -42.10
C GLN A 139 6.52 -0.39 -43.09
N GLU A 140 5.65 -1.28 -42.62
CA GLU A 140 4.89 -2.18 -43.49
C GLU A 140 3.89 -1.41 -44.36
N LEU A 141 3.18 -0.42 -43.81
CA LEU A 141 2.30 0.47 -44.57
C LEU A 141 3.09 1.25 -45.63
N ALA A 142 4.27 1.76 -45.29
CA ALA A 142 5.15 2.44 -46.24
C ALA A 142 5.60 1.50 -47.38
N LYS A 143 6.04 0.28 -47.04
CA LYS A 143 6.43 -0.75 -48.03
C LYS A 143 5.25 -1.14 -48.92
N ALA A 144 4.06 -1.36 -48.35
CA ALA A 144 2.85 -1.70 -49.08
C ALA A 144 2.44 -0.58 -50.04
N SER A 145 2.48 0.68 -49.61
CA SER A 145 2.17 1.83 -50.46
C SER A 145 3.12 1.94 -51.66
N HIS A 146 4.41 1.70 -51.43
CA HIS A 146 5.43 1.70 -52.48
C HIS A 146 5.23 0.54 -53.46
N HIS A 147 5.00 -0.68 -52.95
CA HIS A 147 4.69 -1.84 -53.79
C HIS A 147 3.43 -1.62 -54.64
N GLN A 148 2.35 -1.09 -54.06
CA GLN A 148 1.12 -0.81 -54.79
C GLN A 148 1.33 0.25 -55.89
N ARG A 149 2.20 1.24 -55.65
CA ARG A 149 2.56 2.24 -56.68
C ARG A 149 3.35 1.61 -57.82
N GLN A 150 4.30 0.72 -57.54
CA GLN A 150 5.04 0.01 -58.58
C GLN A 150 4.16 -0.95 -59.38
N LEU A 151 3.25 -1.69 -58.73
CA LEU A 151 2.31 -2.59 -59.40
C LEU A 151 1.36 -1.82 -60.34
N ARG A 152 0.88 -0.64 -59.94
CA ARG A 152 0.07 0.23 -60.82
C ARG A 152 0.84 0.64 -62.07
N LYS A 153 2.10 1.03 -61.93
CA LYS A 153 2.98 1.35 -63.08
C LYS A 153 3.16 0.13 -63.99
N ARG A 154 3.50 -1.04 -63.43
CA ARG A 154 3.67 -2.29 -64.19
C ARG A 154 2.40 -2.69 -64.95
N LYS A 155 1.22 -2.60 -64.30
CA LYS A 155 -0.08 -2.85 -64.95
C LYS A 155 -0.31 -1.90 -66.13
N CYS A 156 0.01 -0.62 -65.98
CA CYS A 156 -0.11 0.36 -67.06
C CYS A 156 0.81 0.01 -68.25
N TYR A 157 2.09 -0.33 -67.99
CA TYR A 157 3.00 -0.76 -69.04
C TYR A 157 2.53 -2.02 -69.78
N LEU A 158 2.02 -3.02 -69.04
CA LEU A 158 1.47 -4.24 -69.65
C LEU A 158 0.24 -3.95 -70.52
N LEU A 159 -0.65 -3.04 -70.09
CA LEU A 159 -1.81 -2.64 -70.89
C LEU A 159 -1.39 -1.95 -72.19
N ILE A 160 -0.43 -1.03 -72.13
CA ILE A 160 0.07 -0.31 -73.32
C ILE A 160 0.74 -1.31 -74.28
N ALA A 161 1.60 -2.19 -73.79
CA ALA A 161 2.25 -3.21 -74.61
C ALA A 161 1.23 -4.14 -75.28
N GLY A 162 0.21 -4.59 -74.54
CA GLY A 162 -0.88 -5.41 -75.09
C GLY A 162 -1.66 -4.70 -76.20
N ALA A 163 -1.98 -3.41 -76.02
CA ALA A 163 -2.67 -2.62 -77.03
C ALA A 163 -1.86 -2.52 -78.33
N VAL A 164 -0.54 -2.27 -78.23
CA VAL A 164 0.35 -2.20 -79.39
C VAL A 164 0.36 -3.52 -80.16
N VAL A 165 0.56 -4.65 -79.48
CA VAL A 165 0.54 -5.99 -80.12
C VAL A 165 -0.80 -6.25 -80.83
N LEU A 166 -1.91 -5.89 -80.19
CA LEU A 166 -3.25 -6.07 -80.75
C LEU A 166 -3.44 -5.22 -82.03
N THR A 167 -2.96 -3.97 -82.04
CA THR A 167 -3.00 -3.14 -83.25
C THR A 167 -2.19 -3.73 -84.41
N PHE A 168 -1.00 -4.27 -84.14
CA PHE A 168 -0.19 -4.93 -85.18
C PHE A 168 -0.88 -6.18 -85.74
N LEU A 169 -1.47 -7.02 -84.89
CA LEU A 169 -2.23 -8.19 -85.34
C LEU A 169 -3.39 -7.81 -86.25
N VAL A 170 -4.16 -6.77 -85.89
CA VAL A 170 -5.26 -6.27 -86.74
C VAL A 170 -4.76 -5.77 -88.08
N ILE A 171 -3.64 -5.04 -88.12
CA ILE A 171 -3.04 -4.56 -89.37
C ILE A 171 -2.61 -5.73 -90.25
N ILE A 172 -1.92 -6.73 -89.68
CA ILE A 172 -1.47 -7.91 -90.43
C ILE A 172 -2.66 -8.65 -91.04
N ILE A 173 -3.71 -8.91 -90.23
CA ILE A 173 -4.92 -9.60 -90.69
C ILE A 173 -5.63 -8.79 -91.78
N ALA A 174 -5.73 -7.47 -91.62
CA ALA A 174 -6.37 -6.60 -92.61
C ALA A 174 -5.60 -6.56 -93.93
N VAL A 175 -4.26 -6.53 -93.89
CA VAL A 175 -3.41 -6.59 -95.09
C VAL A 175 -3.50 -7.96 -95.75
N SER A 176 -3.47 -9.06 -94.98
CA SER A 176 -3.61 -10.42 -95.53
C SER A 176 -4.99 -10.68 -96.12
N ALA A 177 -6.05 -10.07 -95.59
CA ALA A 177 -7.40 -10.20 -96.12
C ALA A 177 -7.64 -9.34 -97.39
N ARG A 178 -6.85 -8.29 -97.58
CA ARG A 178 -6.90 -7.44 -98.79
C ARG A 178 -6.03 -7.97 -99.94
N LYS A 179 -5.08 -8.85 -99.65
CA LYS A 179 -4.18 -9.49 -100.63
C LYS A 179 -4.79 -10.79 -101.13
#